data_AF-A0A4R4PPE9-F1
#
_entry.id   AF-A0A4R4PPE9-F1
#
_cell.length_a   1.000
_cell.length_b   1.000
_cell.length_c   1.000
_cell.angle_alpha   90.00
_cell.angle_beta   90.00
_cell.angle_gamma   90.00
#
_symmetry.space_group_name_H-M   'P 1'
#
loop_
_entity.id
_entity.type
_entity.pdbx_description
1 polymer ?
#
loop_
_entity_poly.entity_id
_entity_poly.type
_entity_poly.pdbx_seq_one_letter_code
_entity_poly.pdbx_strand_id
1 'polypeptide(L)'
;MSTWSIGAVARQAGLPVKVIRHWSDVGVVVPVERTAGGYRRYDTAGVARLRLARTLRDLGMGLAEIRTALDREDGLSEVAAAHVEALEVQVRRLRTHQAVLRTVTRRTTHEGLALMTRTAQLSPDERRKLVHDFLTETLGDLEVPHFREGLLAAGTELPDDPTDEQVEAWLALGELVADGELGPAMRRIAEYAARHGAQDDTAVAEMRDLTGRWVGRVRDAIQAGTAADSPAADRVVAEIVGDWLPSRANVDPAVISEDGAEARTLLHEQLSAASEPAVERFWQLLCVLNGSPAPSGIATEGQWLTTALRANPSPGARDARLEALYMDATDPWPGGVLAALERVQDSVGVVVRAAAPDQFCLPTPCANWTVRDLLDHLVWENIIWGGLAQGSPPTGGHTDDHLGDDHIAAFETAAANARESFRQPGLLDRSFGPAPGRRLVEQLLVELLVHGWDLATALGHDHDLVPDLARAALPVVQEI
;
A
#
# COMPACT_ATOMS: atom_id res chain seq x y z
N MET A 1 -16.07 15.36 77.42
CA MET A 1 -15.95 15.88 76.04
C MET A 1 -17.25 16.56 75.68
N SER A 2 -17.21 17.72 75.00
CA SER A 2 -18.43 18.42 74.58
C SER A 2 -19.16 17.63 73.50
N THR A 3 -20.47 17.40 73.67
CA THR A 3 -21.32 16.69 72.69
C THR A 3 -22.36 17.62 72.06
N TRP A 4 -22.52 17.53 70.74
CA TRP A 4 -23.41 18.38 69.96
C TRP A 4 -24.68 17.65 69.53
N SER A 5 -25.78 18.38 69.44
CA SER A 5 -27.02 17.85 68.85
C SER A 5 -26.87 17.67 67.35
N ILE A 6 -27.65 16.76 66.75
CA ILE A 6 -27.62 16.52 65.30
C ILE A 6 -27.83 17.80 64.46
N GLY A 7 -28.59 18.78 64.95
CA GLY A 7 -28.78 20.07 64.27
C GLY A 7 -27.53 20.96 64.30
N ALA A 8 -26.80 20.96 65.42
CA ALA A 8 -25.51 21.66 65.52
C ALA A 8 -24.44 20.99 64.65
N VAL A 9 -24.40 19.65 64.66
CA VAL A 9 -23.51 18.84 63.80
C VAL A 9 -23.83 19.05 62.32
N ALA A 10 -25.11 19.11 61.94
CA ALA A 10 -25.53 19.42 60.58
C ALA A 10 -24.96 20.74 60.07
N ARG A 11 -25.01 21.80 60.88
CA ARG A 11 -24.43 23.10 60.55
C ARG A 11 -22.90 23.03 60.44
N GLN A 12 -22.26 22.28 61.33
CA GLN A 12 -20.80 22.20 61.39
C GLN A 12 -20.18 21.29 60.31
N ALA A 13 -20.86 20.21 59.93
CA ALA A 13 -20.47 19.30 58.85
C ALA A 13 -21.02 19.74 57.47
N GLY A 14 -21.92 20.74 57.46
CA GLY A 14 -22.58 21.23 56.24
C GLY A 14 -23.49 20.20 55.57
N LEU A 15 -24.01 19.23 56.32
CA LEU A 15 -24.86 18.15 55.82
C LEU A 15 -26.31 18.35 56.31
N PRO A 16 -27.32 18.04 55.48
CA PRO A 16 -28.71 18.03 55.95
C PRO A 16 -28.89 17.03 57.09
N VAL A 17 -29.70 17.38 58.09
CA VAL A 17 -30.00 16.48 59.23
C VAL A 17 -30.49 15.10 58.77
N LYS A 18 -31.27 15.04 57.68
CA LYS A 18 -31.74 13.77 57.09
C LYS A 18 -30.59 12.87 56.61
N VAL A 19 -29.52 13.45 56.08
CA VAL A 19 -28.34 12.71 55.59
C VAL A 19 -27.56 12.17 56.79
N ILE A 20 -27.36 12.99 57.83
CA ILE A 20 -26.68 12.53 59.05
C ILE A 20 -27.47 11.42 59.73
N ARG A 21 -28.80 11.47 59.76
CA ARG A 21 -29.63 10.36 60.27
C ARG A 21 -29.39 9.09 59.48
N HIS A 22 -29.51 9.16 58.16
CA HIS A 22 -29.29 8.01 57.30
C HIS A 22 -27.89 7.43 57.46
N TRP A 23 -26.85 8.27 57.44
CA TRP A 23 -25.45 7.85 57.61
C TRP A 23 -25.17 7.27 58.99
N SER A 24 -25.86 7.76 60.01
CA SER A 24 -25.80 7.18 61.33
C SER A 24 -26.49 5.82 61.40
N ASP A 25 -27.59 5.64 60.67
CA ASP A 25 -28.33 4.37 60.61
C ASP A 25 -27.57 3.29 59.82
N VAL A 26 -26.81 3.67 58.79
CA VAL A 26 -25.96 2.74 58.01
C VAL A 26 -24.54 2.57 58.59
N GLY A 27 -24.26 3.18 59.74
CA GLY A 27 -23.01 2.99 60.50
C GLY A 27 -21.81 3.82 60.03
N VAL A 28 -22.00 4.81 59.15
CA VAL A 28 -20.92 5.73 58.72
C VAL A 28 -20.49 6.63 59.88
N VAL A 29 -21.38 6.95 60.82
CA VAL A 29 -21.04 7.63 62.08
C VAL A 29 -21.88 7.09 63.24
N VAL A 30 -21.24 6.79 64.37
CA VAL A 30 -21.93 6.31 65.57
C VAL A 30 -22.11 7.47 66.54
N PRO A 31 -23.33 7.74 67.04
CA PRO A 31 -23.54 8.74 68.08
C PRO A 31 -22.93 8.25 69.40
N VAL A 32 -22.22 9.13 70.10
CA VAL A 32 -21.52 8.80 71.35
C VAL A 32 -22.50 8.55 72.49
N GLU A 33 -23.65 9.23 72.44
CA GLU A 33 -24.73 9.04 73.40
C GLU A 33 -26.09 9.39 72.77
N ARG A 34 -27.15 9.02 73.46
CA ARG A 34 -28.51 9.51 73.20
C ARG A 34 -29.03 10.19 74.45
N THR A 35 -29.69 11.33 74.28
CA THR A 35 -30.32 12.01 75.42
C THR A 35 -31.49 11.18 75.98
N ALA A 36 -31.99 11.52 77.18
CA ALA A 36 -33.18 10.89 77.77
C ALA A 36 -34.43 10.93 76.84
N GLY A 37 -34.51 11.91 75.94
CA GLY A 37 -35.55 12.03 74.91
C GLY A 37 -35.22 11.32 73.59
N GLY A 38 -34.17 10.50 73.53
CA GLY A 38 -33.78 9.70 72.36
C GLY A 38 -32.97 10.42 71.28
N TYR A 39 -32.56 11.68 71.49
CA TYR A 39 -31.84 12.47 70.49
C TYR A 39 -30.36 12.06 70.41
N ARG A 40 -29.87 11.81 69.19
CA ARG A 40 -28.46 11.48 68.89
C ARG A 40 -27.53 12.67 69.23
N ARG A 41 -26.42 12.38 69.91
CA ARG A 41 -25.35 13.33 70.24
C ARG A 41 -24.03 12.83 69.64
N TYR A 42 -23.24 13.76 69.10
CA TYR A 42 -21.94 13.46 68.50
C TYR A 42 -20.87 14.33 69.14
N ASP A 43 -19.67 13.77 69.29
CA ASP A 43 -18.49 14.48 69.74
C ASP A 43 -17.69 15.05 68.55
N THR A 44 -16.49 15.55 68.82
CA THR A 44 -15.64 16.20 67.82
C THR A 44 -15.18 15.20 66.76
N ALA A 45 -14.91 13.96 67.18
CA ALA A 45 -14.53 12.88 66.29
C ALA A 45 -15.68 12.53 65.33
N GLY A 46 -16.92 12.47 65.82
CA GLY A 46 -18.11 12.27 64.99
C GLY A 46 -18.31 13.39 63.94
N VAL A 47 -18.04 14.65 64.31
CA VAL A 47 -18.09 15.78 63.36
C VAL A 47 -16.99 15.67 62.29
N ALA A 48 -15.76 15.36 62.69
CA ALA A 48 -14.63 15.16 61.76
C ALA A 48 -14.89 14.01 60.80
N ARG A 49 -15.40 12.88 61.32
CA ARG A 49 -15.78 11.70 60.54
C ARG A 49 -16.86 12.00 59.51
N LEU A 50 -17.89 12.78 59.88
CA LEU A 50 -18.94 13.22 58.95
C LEU A 50 -18.42 14.15 57.84
N ARG A 51 -17.49 15.05 58.16
CA ARG A 51 -16.85 15.91 57.15
C ARG A 51 -16.02 15.10 56.17
N LEU A 52 -15.22 14.14 56.66
CA LEU A 52 -14.44 13.26 55.80
C LEU A 52 -15.34 12.36 54.93
N ALA A 53 -16.37 11.75 55.52
CA ALA A 53 -17.37 10.96 54.78
C ALA A 53 -18.04 11.77 53.66
N ARG A 54 -18.31 13.06 53.89
CA ARG A 54 -18.80 13.97 52.86
C ARG A 54 -17.79 14.15 51.73
N THR A 55 -16.54 14.49 52.04
CA THR A 55 -15.50 14.66 51.04
C THR A 55 -15.35 13.40 50.18
N LEU A 56 -15.33 12.22 50.80
CA LEU A 56 -15.23 10.94 50.07
C LEU A 56 -16.45 10.66 49.20
N ARG A 57 -17.65 11.05 49.66
CA ARG A 57 -18.88 10.92 48.86
C ARG A 57 -18.90 11.89 47.68
N ASP A 58 -18.40 13.11 47.87
CA ASP A 58 -18.26 14.11 46.82
C ASP A 58 -17.21 13.67 45.75
N LEU A 59 -16.24 12.83 46.14
CA LEU A 59 -15.29 12.15 45.25
C LEU A 59 -15.84 10.88 44.59
N GLY A 60 -17.10 10.52 44.81
CA GLY A 60 -17.78 9.41 44.12
C GLY A 60 -17.83 8.08 44.88
N MET A 61 -17.18 7.96 46.04
CA MET A 61 -17.14 6.69 46.79
C MET A 61 -18.51 6.28 47.35
N GLY A 62 -18.82 4.99 47.33
CA GLY A 62 -20.02 4.39 47.91
C GLY A 62 -20.04 4.44 49.45
N LEU A 63 -21.22 4.49 50.08
CA LEU A 63 -21.33 4.55 51.55
C LEU A 63 -20.71 3.32 52.27
N ALA A 64 -20.69 2.16 51.61
CA ALA A 64 -20.04 0.96 52.14
C ALA A 64 -18.51 1.08 52.15
N GLU A 65 -17.92 1.61 51.07
CA GLU A 65 -16.48 1.86 50.93
C GLU A 65 -16.02 2.94 51.93
N ILE A 66 -16.79 4.02 52.05
CA ILE A 66 -16.54 5.10 53.03
C ILE A 66 -16.53 4.55 54.45
N ARG A 67 -17.43 3.64 54.80
CA ARG A 67 -17.44 3.02 56.13
C ARG A 67 -16.15 2.20 56.36
N THR A 68 -15.79 1.34 55.42
CA THR A 68 -14.56 0.53 55.50
C THR A 68 -13.31 1.40 55.62
N ALA A 69 -13.24 2.48 54.83
CA ALA A 69 -12.12 3.43 54.85
C ALA A 69 -11.97 4.15 56.19
N LEU A 70 -13.09 4.48 56.84
CA LEU A 70 -13.11 5.21 58.10
C LEU A 70 -12.91 4.31 59.34
N ASP A 71 -13.04 2.99 59.21
CA ASP A 71 -12.95 2.03 60.32
C ASP A 71 -11.53 1.49 60.57
N ARG A 72 -10.56 1.74 59.68
CA ARG A 72 -9.17 1.23 59.75
C ARG A 72 -8.18 2.39 59.69
N GLU A 73 -7.06 2.32 60.41
CA GLU A 73 -6.03 3.37 60.40
C GLU A 73 -5.43 3.60 59.00
N ASP A 74 -5.18 2.54 58.22
CA ASP A 74 -4.70 2.63 56.83
C ASP A 74 -5.82 2.50 55.77
N GLY A 75 -7.08 2.37 56.21
CA GLY A 75 -8.21 2.04 55.33
C GLY A 75 -8.52 3.12 54.29
N LEU A 76 -8.23 4.39 54.61
CA LEU A 76 -8.48 5.50 53.69
C LEU A 76 -7.58 5.42 52.46
N SER A 77 -6.28 5.19 52.65
CA SER A 77 -5.31 5.12 51.56
C SER A 77 -5.51 3.87 50.71
N GLU A 78 -5.80 2.72 51.35
CA GLU A 78 -6.07 1.45 50.67
C GLU A 78 -7.34 1.52 49.79
N VAL A 79 -8.45 2.03 50.34
CA VAL A 79 -9.70 2.20 49.59
C VAL A 79 -9.56 3.27 48.50
N ALA A 80 -8.83 4.36 48.75
CA ALA A 80 -8.58 5.39 47.74
C ALA A 80 -7.73 4.84 46.58
N ALA A 81 -6.67 4.08 46.85
CA ALA A 81 -5.83 3.47 45.82
C ALA A 81 -6.64 2.48 44.95
N ALA A 82 -7.41 1.58 45.58
CA ALA A 82 -8.28 0.66 44.85
C ALA A 82 -9.34 1.39 43.99
N HIS A 83 -9.87 2.52 44.48
CA HIS A 83 -10.82 3.34 43.73
C HIS A 83 -10.16 4.08 42.56
N VAL A 84 -8.94 4.58 42.73
CA VAL A 84 -8.14 5.18 41.64
C VAL A 84 -7.88 4.14 40.56
N GLU A 85 -7.40 2.94 40.92
CA GLU A 85 -7.17 1.85 39.95
C GLU A 85 -8.46 1.48 39.19
N ALA A 86 -9.59 1.38 39.89
CA ALA A 86 -10.88 1.09 39.28
C ALA A 86 -11.33 2.20 38.31
N LEU A 87 -11.14 3.47 38.67
CA LEU A 87 -11.45 4.62 37.81
C LEU A 87 -10.53 4.67 36.59
N GLU A 88 -9.24 4.39 36.76
CA GLU A 88 -8.29 4.32 35.64
C GLU A 88 -8.67 3.23 34.63
N VAL A 89 -9.09 2.05 35.10
CA VAL A 89 -9.65 1.00 34.23
C VAL A 89 -10.88 1.48 33.47
N GLN A 90 -11.79 2.20 34.14
CA GLN A 90 -12.99 2.78 33.49
C GLN A 90 -12.63 3.86 32.46
N VAL A 91 -11.68 4.74 32.78
CA VAL A 91 -11.20 5.79 31.86
C VAL A 91 -10.58 5.16 30.62
N ARG A 92 -9.71 4.15 30.76
CA ARG A 92 -9.14 3.40 29.62
C ARG A 92 -10.25 2.86 28.72
N ARG A 93 -11.24 2.15 29.30
CA ARG A 93 -12.38 1.59 28.55
C ARG A 93 -13.19 2.67 27.83
N LEU A 94 -13.45 3.79 28.48
CA LEU A 94 -14.21 4.91 27.91
C LEU A 94 -13.45 5.60 26.77
N ARG A 95 -12.12 5.76 26.88
CA ARG A 95 -11.27 6.29 25.81
C ARG A 95 -11.28 5.37 24.58
N THR A 96 -11.12 4.07 24.78
CA THR A 96 -11.23 3.09 23.69
C THR A 96 -12.59 3.16 23.00
N HIS A 97 -13.69 3.18 23.76
CA HIS A 97 -15.04 3.34 23.19
C HIS A 97 -15.19 4.66 22.42
N GLN A 98 -14.70 5.78 22.97
CA GLN A 98 -14.78 7.08 22.31
C GLN A 98 -13.99 7.10 21.00
N ALA A 99 -12.78 6.54 20.98
CA ALA A 99 -11.96 6.45 19.79
C ALA A 99 -12.63 5.61 18.69
N VAL A 100 -13.14 4.42 19.04
CA VAL A 100 -13.89 3.55 18.13
C VAL A 100 -15.10 4.29 17.54
N LEU A 101 -15.89 4.98 18.36
CA LEU A 101 -17.06 5.72 17.89
C LEU A 101 -16.72 6.90 16.97
N ARG A 102 -15.60 7.59 17.23
CA ARG A 102 -15.09 8.67 16.35
C ARG A 102 -14.66 8.18 14.97
N THR A 103 -14.14 6.96 14.88
CA THR A 103 -13.81 6.34 13.59
C THR A 103 -15.05 5.81 12.88
N VAL A 104 -16.01 5.24 13.61
CA VAL A 104 -17.32 4.83 13.04
C VAL A 104 -18.04 6.00 12.36
N THR A 105 -17.93 7.22 12.89
CA THR A 105 -18.49 8.40 12.21
C THR A 105 -17.78 8.78 10.90
N ARG A 106 -16.60 8.20 10.61
CA ARG A 106 -15.77 8.50 9.42
C ARG A 106 -15.73 7.38 8.37
N ARG A 107 -16.21 6.15 8.67
CA ARG A 107 -16.21 5.00 7.74
C ARG A 107 -17.59 4.34 7.62
N THR A 108 -17.89 3.73 6.47
CA THR A 108 -19.26 3.39 6.02
C THR A 108 -19.61 1.90 5.87
N THR A 109 -18.74 0.94 6.21
CA THR A 109 -19.03 -0.50 5.98
C THR A 109 -19.49 -1.26 7.23
N HIS A 110 -20.53 -2.09 7.06
CA HIS A 110 -21.20 -2.83 8.14
C HIS A 110 -20.37 -3.99 8.72
N GLU A 111 -19.50 -4.62 7.93
CA GLU A 111 -18.65 -5.75 8.36
C GLU A 111 -17.48 -5.31 9.24
N GLY A 112 -16.82 -4.20 8.88
CA GLY A 112 -15.81 -3.56 9.74
C GLY A 112 -16.40 -3.27 11.13
N LEU A 113 -17.60 -2.67 11.19
CA LEU A 113 -18.30 -2.36 12.44
C LEU A 113 -18.51 -3.58 13.37
N ALA A 114 -18.80 -4.76 12.81
CA ALA A 114 -19.08 -5.98 13.54
C ALA A 114 -17.81 -6.67 14.07
N LEU A 115 -16.71 -6.59 13.33
CA LEU A 115 -15.40 -7.03 13.81
C LEU A 115 -14.89 -6.08 14.90
N MET A 116 -14.98 -4.76 14.67
CA MET A 116 -14.60 -3.71 15.61
C MET A 116 -15.29 -3.82 16.96
N THR A 117 -16.61 -4.04 16.95
CA THR A 117 -17.40 -4.20 18.17
C THR A 117 -17.00 -5.44 18.96
N ARG A 118 -16.64 -6.54 18.28
CA ARG A 118 -16.13 -7.75 18.93
C ARG A 118 -14.74 -7.52 19.51
N THR A 119 -13.81 -6.98 18.73
CA THR A 119 -12.42 -6.81 19.17
C THR A 119 -12.27 -5.80 20.31
N ALA A 120 -13.10 -4.75 20.35
CA ALA A 120 -13.13 -3.78 21.45
C ALA A 120 -13.73 -4.35 22.76
N GLN A 121 -14.45 -5.46 22.71
CA GLN A 121 -15.02 -6.13 23.88
C GLN A 121 -14.11 -7.21 24.48
N LEU A 122 -13.08 -7.65 23.75
CA LEU A 122 -12.12 -8.64 24.21
C LEU A 122 -11.10 -8.03 25.17
N SER A 123 -10.74 -8.77 26.21
CA SER A 123 -9.62 -8.45 27.09
C SER A 123 -8.28 -8.50 26.33
N PRO A 124 -7.22 -7.83 26.83
CA PRO A 124 -5.86 -7.96 26.27
C PRO A 124 -5.41 -9.42 26.15
N ASP A 125 -5.72 -10.26 27.15
CA ASP A 125 -5.35 -11.68 27.16
C ASP A 125 -6.07 -12.47 26.05
N GLU A 126 -7.37 -12.23 25.83
CA GLU A 126 -8.13 -12.87 24.76
C GLU A 126 -7.63 -12.44 23.37
N ARG A 127 -7.26 -11.17 23.20
CA ARG A 127 -6.67 -10.67 21.94
C ARG A 127 -5.30 -11.30 21.68
N ARG A 128 -4.43 -11.37 22.69
CA ARG A 128 -3.13 -12.07 22.58
C ARG A 128 -3.30 -13.53 22.20
N LYS A 129 -4.31 -14.21 22.77
CA LYS A 129 -4.63 -15.59 22.40
C LYS A 129 -5.05 -15.70 20.93
N LEU A 130 -5.92 -14.83 20.42
CA LEU A 130 -6.32 -14.85 19.01
C LEU A 130 -5.14 -14.66 18.06
N VAL A 131 -4.22 -13.76 18.36
CA VAL A 131 -2.99 -13.56 17.55
C VAL A 131 -2.13 -14.80 17.59
N HIS A 132 -1.95 -15.41 18.77
CA HIS A 132 -1.19 -16.65 18.92
C HIS A 132 -1.81 -17.81 18.13
N ASP A 133 -3.15 -17.98 18.20
CA ASP A 133 -3.89 -19.01 17.48
C ASP A 133 -3.76 -18.78 15.95
N PHE A 134 -3.93 -17.54 15.48
CA PHE A 134 -3.73 -17.17 14.07
C PHE A 134 -2.31 -17.49 13.56
N LEU A 135 -1.27 -17.14 14.32
CA LEU A 135 0.11 -17.45 13.95
C LEU A 135 0.40 -18.94 13.99
N THR A 136 -0.24 -19.68 14.90
CA THR A 136 -0.11 -21.14 14.98
C THR A 136 -0.76 -21.80 13.77
N GLU A 137 -1.96 -21.39 13.38
CA GLU A 137 -2.66 -21.87 12.19
C GLU A 137 -1.90 -21.52 10.90
N THR A 138 -1.40 -20.28 10.80
CA THR A 138 -0.73 -19.78 9.60
C THR A 138 0.63 -20.43 9.36
N LEU A 139 1.45 -20.53 10.42
CA LEU A 139 2.83 -21.03 10.30
C LEU A 139 2.92 -22.55 10.45
N GLY A 140 1.94 -23.19 11.10
CA GLY A 140 1.87 -24.64 11.22
C GLY A 140 3.15 -25.27 11.78
N ASP A 141 3.69 -26.21 11.01
CA ASP A 141 4.88 -27.02 11.27
C ASP A 141 6.20 -26.41 10.76
N LEU A 142 6.18 -25.15 10.28
CA LEU A 142 7.38 -24.47 9.81
C LEU A 142 8.33 -24.12 10.97
N GLU A 143 9.59 -24.53 10.86
CA GLU A 143 10.68 -24.20 11.77
C GLU A 143 11.23 -22.78 11.52
N VAL A 144 10.49 -21.76 11.96
CA VAL A 144 10.82 -20.34 11.78
C VAL A 144 10.80 -19.54 13.10
N PRO A 145 11.64 -19.89 14.10
CA PRO A 145 11.57 -19.33 15.46
C PRO A 145 11.75 -17.81 15.49
N HIS A 146 12.75 -17.26 14.81
CA HIS A 146 13.00 -15.81 14.76
C HIS A 146 11.85 -15.03 14.09
N PHE A 147 11.28 -15.58 13.02
CA PHE A 147 10.14 -14.95 12.34
C PHE A 147 8.91 -14.93 13.25
N ARG A 148 8.64 -16.04 13.95
CA ARG A 148 7.53 -16.14 14.91
C ARG A 148 7.71 -15.19 16.09
N GLU A 149 8.92 -15.14 16.68
CA GLU A 149 9.23 -14.25 17.79
C GLU A 149 9.12 -12.78 17.38
N GLY A 150 9.61 -12.41 16.20
CA GLY A 150 9.46 -11.07 15.66
C GLY A 150 8.00 -10.64 15.50
N LEU A 151 7.12 -11.51 14.99
CA LEU A 151 5.69 -11.24 14.86
C LEU A 151 4.99 -11.09 16.21
N LEU A 152 5.36 -11.91 17.19
CA LEU A 152 4.81 -11.82 18.55
C LEU A 152 5.31 -10.57 19.29
N ALA A 153 6.57 -10.19 19.08
CA ALA A 153 7.19 -9.03 19.70
C ALA A 153 6.67 -7.70 19.14
N ALA A 154 6.15 -7.69 17.92
CA ALA A 154 5.74 -6.47 17.23
C ALA A 154 4.50 -5.76 17.81
N GLY A 155 3.85 -6.30 18.86
CA GLY A 155 2.83 -5.59 19.63
C GLY A 155 1.56 -5.22 18.86
N THR A 156 0.49 -6.01 19.02
CA THR A 156 -0.81 -5.77 18.36
C THR A 156 -1.83 -5.05 19.26
N GLU A 157 -1.39 -4.57 20.42
CA GLU A 157 -2.25 -3.93 21.41
C GLU A 157 -2.31 -2.41 21.19
N LEU A 158 -3.51 -1.85 21.35
CA LEU A 158 -3.68 -0.40 21.48
C LEU A 158 -3.03 0.09 22.78
N PRO A 159 -2.22 1.17 22.73
CA PRO A 159 -1.70 1.79 23.94
C PRO A 159 -2.83 2.39 24.80
N ASP A 160 -2.54 2.66 26.08
CA ASP A 160 -3.53 3.16 27.06
C ASP A 160 -4.15 4.53 26.67
N ASP A 161 -3.41 5.35 25.94
CA ASP A 161 -3.87 6.65 25.42
C ASP A 161 -3.55 6.75 23.92
N PRO A 162 -4.34 6.08 23.06
CA PRO A 162 -4.01 5.97 21.66
C PRO A 162 -4.37 7.24 20.88
N THR A 163 -3.55 7.57 19.89
CA THR A 163 -3.87 8.63 18.92
C THR A 163 -4.98 8.17 17.96
N ASP A 164 -5.65 9.12 17.30
CA ASP A 164 -6.62 8.81 16.23
C ASP A 164 -5.97 7.91 15.15
N GLU A 165 -4.69 8.13 14.83
CA GLU A 165 -3.95 7.35 13.83
C GLU A 165 -3.67 5.91 14.29
N GLN A 166 -3.30 5.71 15.57
CA GLN A 166 -3.11 4.38 16.15
C GLN A 166 -4.42 3.57 16.20
N VAL A 167 -5.54 4.26 16.44
CA VAL A 167 -6.88 3.64 16.42
C VAL A 167 -7.21 3.20 15.00
N GLU A 168 -7.06 4.08 14.00
CA GLU A 168 -7.26 3.70 12.59
C GLU A 168 -6.37 2.53 12.17
N ALA A 169 -5.10 2.53 12.58
CA ALA A 169 -4.16 1.46 12.25
C ALA A 169 -4.57 0.11 12.87
N TRP A 170 -4.97 0.13 14.14
CA TRP A 170 -5.46 -1.06 14.83
C TRP A 170 -6.73 -1.65 14.19
N LEU A 171 -7.62 -0.78 13.72
CA LEU A 171 -8.84 -1.21 13.03
C LEU A 171 -8.55 -1.81 11.65
N ALA A 172 -7.72 -1.14 10.86
CA ALA A 172 -7.25 -1.64 9.57
C ALA A 172 -6.50 -2.98 9.70
N LEU A 173 -5.80 -3.21 10.82
CA LEU A 173 -5.16 -4.48 11.11
C LEU A 173 -6.18 -5.60 11.29
N GLY A 174 -7.29 -5.32 11.99
CA GLY A 174 -8.41 -6.25 12.13
C GLY A 174 -9.06 -6.59 10.78
N GLU A 175 -9.35 -5.57 9.96
CA GLU A 175 -9.89 -5.75 8.61
C GLU A 175 -8.97 -6.65 7.76
N LEU A 176 -7.67 -6.34 7.73
CA LEU A 176 -6.67 -7.10 6.98
C LEU A 176 -6.59 -8.58 7.37
N VAL A 177 -6.76 -8.90 8.66
CA VAL A 177 -6.83 -10.28 9.14
C VAL A 177 -8.13 -10.95 8.72
N ALA A 178 -9.25 -10.23 8.76
CA ALA A 178 -10.57 -10.75 8.43
C ALA A 178 -10.79 -10.97 6.92
N ASP A 179 -10.13 -10.20 6.07
CA ASP A 179 -10.16 -10.34 4.61
C ASP A 179 -9.54 -11.67 4.14
N GLY A 180 -8.80 -12.37 5.01
CA GLY A 180 -8.30 -13.72 4.78
C GLY A 180 -7.05 -13.83 3.91
N GLU A 181 -6.62 -12.75 3.25
CA GLU A 181 -5.43 -12.73 2.39
C GLU A 181 -4.09 -12.74 3.17
N LEU A 182 -4.09 -12.21 4.40
CA LEU A 182 -2.87 -12.06 5.20
C LEU A 182 -2.24 -13.41 5.56
N GLY A 183 -3.05 -14.40 5.97
CA GLY A 183 -2.56 -15.72 6.38
C GLY A 183 -1.79 -16.43 5.27
N PRO A 184 -2.39 -16.65 4.08
CA PRO A 184 -1.70 -17.23 2.93
C PRO A 184 -0.44 -16.47 2.53
N ALA A 185 -0.45 -15.13 2.55
CA ALA A 185 0.71 -14.30 2.24
C ALA A 185 1.84 -14.47 3.27
N MET A 186 1.52 -14.43 4.57
CA MET A 186 2.47 -14.69 5.64
C MET A 186 3.08 -16.09 5.56
N ARG A 187 2.27 -17.11 5.21
CA ARG A 187 2.76 -18.47 5.03
C ARG A 187 3.79 -18.58 3.91
N ARG A 188 3.57 -17.92 2.75
CA ARG A 188 4.54 -17.92 1.64
C ARG A 188 5.89 -17.30 2.05
N ILE A 189 5.86 -16.20 2.80
CA ILE A 189 7.08 -15.59 3.37
C ILE A 189 7.75 -16.53 4.37
N ALA A 190 6.98 -17.17 5.25
CA ALA A 190 7.51 -18.12 6.22
C ALA A 190 8.14 -19.36 5.55
N GLU A 191 7.53 -19.89 4.48
CA GLU A 191 8.09 -20.98 3.68
C GLU A 191 9.37 -20.56 2.95
N TYR A 192 9.47 -19.30 2.53
CA TYR A 192 10.72 -18.76 2.00
C TYR A 192 11.79 -18.63 3.11
N ALA A 193 11.42 -18.09 4.28
CA ALA A 193 12.32 -17.94 5.42
C ALA A 193 12.77 -19.29 6.00
N ALA A 194 11.94 -20.33 5.99
CA ALA A 194 12.34 -21.68 6.39
C ALA A 194 13.42 -22.26 5.47
N ARG A 195 13.39 -21.90 4.18
CA ARG A 195 14.36 -22.37 3.18
C ARG A 195 15.62 -21.51 3.11
N HIS A 196 15.51 -20.21 3.36
CA HIS A 196 16.56 -19.22 3.04
C HIS A 196 16.76 -18.13 4.10
N GLY A 197 16.07 -18.21 5.23
CA GLY A 197 15.99 -17.13 6.21
C GLY A 197 17.26 -16.92 7.01
N ALA A 198 17.40 -15.68 7.49
CA ALA A 198 18.44 -15.27 8.43
C ALA A 198 18.38 -16.13 9.70
N GLN A 199 19.55 -16.64 10.10
CA GLN A 199 19.69 -17.51 11.28
C GLN A 199 19.89 -16.70 12.58
N ASP A 200 20.24 -15.43 12.46
CA ASP A 200 20.52 -14.52 13.58
C ASP A 200 20.16 -13.05 13.25
N ASP A 201 20.20 -12.19 14.27
CA ASP A 201 19.90 -10.76 14.16
C ASP A 201 20.84 -10.00 13.19
N THR A 202 22.07 -10.48 12.99
CA THR A 202 23.05 -9.85 12.09
C THR A 202 22.61 -10.05 10.65
N ALA A 203 22.24 -11.28 10.28
CA ALA A 203 21.72 -11.60 8.96
C ALA A 203 20.39 -10.89 8.66
N VAL A 204 19.54 -10.65 9.67
CA VAL A 204 18.33 -9.82 9.51
C VAL A 204 18.69 -8.35 9.20
N ALA A 205 19.67 -7.79 9.90
CA ALA A 205 20.14 -6.42 9.66
C ALA A 205 20.76 -6.26 8.26
N GLU A 206 21.59 -7.22 7.84
CA GLU A 206 22.20 -7.23 6.50
C GLU A 206 21.15 -7.29 5.38
N MET A 207 20.11 -8.11 5.54
CA MET A 207 19.01 -8.22 4.57
C MET A 207 18.21 -6.92 4.48
N ARG A 208 17.98 -6.25 5.63
CA ARG A 208 17.32 -4.93 5.67
C ARG A 208 18.15 -3.87 4.95
N ASP A 209 19.45 -3.85 5.19
CA ASP A 209 20.36 -2.90 4.55
C ASP A 209 20.45 -3.14 3.04
N LEU A 210 20.51 -4.41 2.61
CA LEU A 210 20.42 -4.79 1.20
C LEU A 210 19.10 -4.32 0.58
N THR A 211 17.99 -4.46 1.31
CA THR A 211 16.67 -3.98 0.87
C THR A 211 16.67 -2.48 0.64
N GLY A 212 17.19 -1.71 1.60
CA GLY A 212 17.31 -0.26 1.47
C GLY A 212 18.17 0.15 0.26
N ARG A 213 19.27 -0.56 0.00
CA ARG A 213 20.16 -0.28 -1.15
C ARG A 213 19.49 -0.50 -2.50
N TRP A 214 18.80 -1.62 -2.71
CA TRP A 214 18.16 -1.86 -4.01
C TRP A 214 16.94 -0.96 -4.22
N VAL A 215 16.15 -0.69 -3.17
CA VAL A 215 15.00 0.24 -3.24
C VAL A 215 15.48 1.64 -3.65
N GLY A 216 16.56 2.13 -3.03
CA GLY A 216 17.17 3.41 -3.40
C GLY A 216 17.56 3.47 -4.88
N ARG A 217 18.26 2.44 -5.38
CA ARG A 217 18.66 2.38 -6.79
C ARG A 217 17.49 2.36 -7.77
N VAL A 218 16.45 1.59 -7.47
CA VAL A 218 15.26 1.53 -8.32
C VAL A 218 14.54 2.88 -8.33
N ARG A 219 14.44 3.54 -7.17
CA ARG A 219 13.83 4.87 -7.08
C ARG A 219 14.58 5.90 -7.91
N ASP A 220 15.91 5.89 -7.87
CA ASP A 220 16.74 6.77 -8.70
C ASP A 220 16.54 6.47 -10.20
N ALA A 221 16.41 5.20 -10.58
CA ALA A 221 16.14 4.80 -11.96
C ALA A 221 14.76 5.28 -12.45
N ILE A 222 13.73 5.12 -11.63
CA ILE A 222 12.37 5.63 -11.92
C ILE A 222 12.41 7.15 -12.08
N GLN A 223 13.09 7.87 -11.18
CA GLN A 223 13.19 9.33 -11.23
C GLN A 223 13.97 9.81 -12.47
N ALA A 224 14.95 9.03 -12.93
CA ALA A 224 15.67 9.27 -14.17
C ALA A 224 14.86 8.95 -15.44
N GLY A 225 13.66 8.36 -15.31
CA GLY A 225 12.82 7.97 -16.44
C GLY A 225 13.22 6.66 -17.10
N THR A 226 14.01 5.82 -16.43
CA THR A 226 14.39 4.50 -16.95
C THR A 226 13.19 3.56 -16.90
N ALA A 227 12.66 3.19 -18.08
CA ALA A 227 11.62 2.19 -18.18
C ALA A 227 12.15 0.81 -17.72
N ALA A 228 11.35 0.10 -16.93
CA ALA A 228 11.77 -1.16 -16.29
C ALA A 228 12.13 -2.25 -17.31
N ASP A 229 11.42 -2.28 -18.42
CA ASP A 229 11.60 -3.21 -19.53
C ASP A 229 12.65 -2.75 -20.56
N SER A 230 13.29 -1.59 -20.36
CA SER A 230 14.33 -1.11 -21.27
C SER A 230 15.66 -1.86 -21.10
N PRO A 231 16.54 -1.84 -22.11
CA PRO A 231 17.92 -2.32 -21.95
C PRO A 231 18.71 -1.50 -20.92
N ALA A 232 18.38 -0.22 -20.75
CA ALA A 232 19.02 0.63 -19.73
C ALA A 232 18.76 0.13 -18.30
N ALA A 233 17.65 -0.58 -18.06
CA ALA A 233 17.37 -1.21 -16.78
C ALA A 233 18.35 -2.35 -16.44
N ASP A 234 18.99 -2.96 -17.44
CA ASP A 234 19.95 -4.07 -17.25
C ASP A 234 21.11 -3.67 -16.34
N ARG A 235 21.61 -2.44 -16.50
CA ARG A 235 22.67 -1.90 -15.64
C ARG A 235 22.25 -1.82 -14.17
N VAL A 236 21.02 -1.36 -13.92
CA VAL A 236 20.46 -1.23 -12.58
C VAL A 236 20.32 -2.62 -11.95
N VAL A 237 19.81 -3.59 -12.73
CA VAL A 237 19.71 -4.99 -12.30
C VAL A 237 21.08 -5.57 -11.97
N ALA A 238 22.09 -5.37 -12.83
CA ALA A 238 23.44 -5.88 -12.62
C ALA A 238 24.08 -5.35 -11.33
N GLU A 239 23.90 -4.07 -11.02
CA GLU A 239 24.39 -3.47 -9.77
C GLU A 239 23.66 -4.04 -8.54
N ILE A 240 22.35 -4.29 -8.63
CA ILE A 240 21.56 -4.90 -7.56
C ILE A 240 21.97 -6.37 -7.33
N VAL A 241 22.13 -7.14 -8.41
CA VAL A 241 22.59 -8.54 -8.34
C VAL A 241 23.99 -8.59 -7.74
N GLY A 242 24.88 -7.68 -8.13
CA GLY A 242 26.24 -7.56 -7.57
C GLY A 242 26.26 -7.32 -6.06
N ASP A 243 25.37 -6.47 -5.55
CA ASP A 243 25.21 -6.21 -4.11
C ASP A 243 24.56 -7.39 -3.36
N TRP A 244 23.73 -8.16 -4.06
CA TRP A 244 22.95 -9.25 -3.49
C TRP A 244 23.71 -10.59 -3.46
N LEU A 245 24.54 -10.88 -4.46
CA LEU A 245 25.30 -12.14 -4.54
C LEU A 245 26.10 -12.45 -3.26
N PRO A 246 26.80 -11.50 -2.63
CA PRO A 246 27.54 -11.76 -1.39
C PRO A 246 26.66 -12.18 -0.21
N SER A 247 25.38 -11.78 -0.19
CA SER A 247 24.43 -12.13 0.88
C SER A 247 23.96 -13.59 0.81
N ARG A 248 24.29 -14.32 -0.26
CA ARG A 248 23.93 -15.74 -0.47
C ARG A 248 24.76 -16.72 0.36
N ALA A 249 25.25 -16.34 1.53
CA ALA A 249 26.20 -17.10 2.36
C ALA A 249 25.79 -18.54 2.74
N ASN A 250 24.53 -18.94 2.53
CA ASN A 250 24.03 -20.31 2.74
C ASN A 250 23.75 -21.11 1.44
N VAL A 251 24.10 -20.55 0.27
CA VAL A 251 24.07 -21.25 -1.01
C VAL A 251 25.50 -21.62 -1.36
N ASP A 252 25.73 -22.88 -1.71
CA ASP A 252 27.05 -23.37 -2.12
C ASP A 252 27.61 -22.47 -3.25
N PRO A 253 28.80 -21.84 -3.08
CA PRO A 253 29.43 -21.01 -4.10
C PRO A 253 29.65 -21.72 -5.44
N ALA A 254 29.56 -23.05 -5.48
CA ALA A 254 29.56 -23.85 -6.70
C ALA A 254 28.27 -23.73 -7.54
N VAL A 255 27.20 -23.08 -7.04
CA VAL A 255 25.89 -23.01 -7.69
C VAL A 255 25.71 -21.71 -8.47
N ILE A 256 25.98 -20.54 -7.88
CA ILE A 256 25.90 -19.23 -8.56
C ILE A 256 26.97 -18.29 -7.98
N SER A 257 27.93 -17.87 -8.80
CA SER A 257 29.05 -16.98 -8.39
C SER A 257 29.09 -15.64 -9.12
N GLU A 258 28.31 -15.49 -10.19
CA GLU A 258 28.34 -14.32 -11.08
C GLU A 258 26.92 -13.93 -11.50
N ASP A 259 26.76 -12.70 -12.02
CA ASP A 259 25.49 -12.26 -12.59
C ASP A 259 25.21 -13.05 -13.88
N GLY A 260 24.10 -13.78 -13.88
CA GLY A 260 23.66 -14.65 -14.95
C GLY A 260 22.19 -15.05 -14.81
N ALA A 261 21.69 -15.88 -15.72
CA ALA A 261 20.28 -16.24 -15.76
C ALA A 261 19.77 -16.88 -14.46
N GLU A 262 20.59 -17.74 -13.86
CA GLU A 262 20.28 -18.43 -12.61
C GLU A 262 20.23 -17.43 -11.43
N ALA A 263 21.20 -16.51 -11.36
CA ALA A 263 21.25 -15.46 -10.33
C ALA A 263 20.00 -14.57 -10.37
N ARG A 264 19.66 -14.08 -11.56
CA ARG A 264 18.51 -13.18 -11.76
C ARG A 264 17.18 -13.87 -11.52
N THR A 265 17.04 -15.13 -11.93
CA THR A 265 15.84 -15.94 -11.64
C THR A 265 15.65 -16.09 -10.13
N LEU A 266 16.72 -16.43 -9.42
CA LEU A 266 16.67 -16.65 -7.98
C LEU A 266 16.41 -15.33 -7.21
N LEU A 267 16.93 -14.19 -7.68
CA LEU A 267 16.59 -12.87 -7.14
C LEU A 267 15.11 -12.51 -7.40
N HIS A 268 14.61 -12.78 -8.60
CA HIS A 268 13.20 -12.57 -8.94
C HIS A 268 12.26 -13.42 -8.07
N GLU A 269 12.60 -14.68 -7.81
CA GLU A 269 11.85 -15.56 -6.90
C GLU A 269 11.86 -15.01 -5.46
N GLN A 270 13.01 -14.56 -4.97
CA GLN A 270 13.12 -13.94 -3.64
C GLN A 270 12.26 -12.66 -3.53
N LEU A 271 12.32 -11.77 -4.51
CA LEU A 271 11.54 -10.53 -4.52
C LEU A 271 10.04 -10.80 -4.65
N SER A 272 9.66 -11.78 -5.47
CA SER A 272 8.26 -12.18 -5.63
C SER A 272 7.69 -12.75 -4.33
N ALA A 273 8.49 -13.49 -3.56
CA ALA A 273 8.10 -13.98 -2.23
C ALA A 273 8.06 -12.86 -1.16
N ALA A 274 8.91 -11.84 -1.27
CA ALA A 274 8.99 -10.74 -0.31
C ALA A 274 8.00 -9.60 -0.58
N SER A 275 7.56 -9.41 -1.83
CA SER A 275 6.69 -8.31 -2.26
C SER A 275 5.20 -8.66 -2.10
N GLU A 276 4.81 -9.04 -0.88
CA GLU A 276 3.43 -9.37 -0.53
C GLU A 276 2.71 -8.12 0.02
N PRO A 277 1.79 -7.48 -0.72
CA PRO A 277 1.19 -6.21 -0.31
C PRO A 277 0.45 -6.30 1.02
N ALA A 278 -0.18 -7.43 1.31
CA ALA A 278 -0.86 -7.66 2.58
C ALA A 278 0.12 -7.68 3.76
N VAL A 279 1.29 -8.28 3.59
CA VAL A 279 2.30 -8.37 4.66
C VAL A 279 3.03 -7.04 4.85
N GLU A 280 3.31 -6.34 3.76
CA GLU A 280 3.81 -4.97 3.82
C GLU A 280 2.83 -4.05 4.57
N ARG A 281 1.54 -4.12 4.23
CA ARG A 281 0.50 -3.35 4.90
C ARG A 281 0.42 -3.70 6.39
N PHE A 282 0.51 -4.97 6.73
CA PHE A 282 0.56 -5.43 8.13
C PHE A 282 1.70 -4.76 8.90
N TRP A 283 2.93 -4.74 8.36
CA TRP A 283 4.07 -4.10 9.02
C TRP A 283 3.93 -2.60 9.16
N GLN A 284 3.41 -1.90 8.13
CA GLN A 284 3.15 -0.46 8.20
C GLN A 284 2.16 -0.13 9.33
N LEU A 285 1.09 -0.91 9.47
CA LEU A 285 0.09 -0.72 10.51
C LEU A 285 0.67 -0.95 11.91
N LEU A 286 1.56 -1.94 12.06
CA LEU A 286 2.28 -2.16 13.32
C LEU A 286 3.23 -1.03 13.66
N CYS A 287 3.96 -0.46 12.68
CA CYS A 287 4.80 0.72 12.94
C CYS A 287 3.97 1.86 13.54
N VAL A 288 2.85 2.19 12.91
CA VAL A 288 1.93 3.25 13.37
C VAL A 288 1.39 2.93 14.75
N LEU A 289 0.94 1.69 14.98
CA LEU A 289 0.42 1.24 16.26
C LEU A 289 1.45 1.42 17.39
N ASN A 290 2.71 1.10 17.12
CA ASN A 290 3.83 1.26 18.06
C ASN A 290 4.40 2.69 18.13
N GLY A 291 3.75 3.68 17.50
CA GLY A 291 4.15 5.09 17.56
C GLY A 291 5.34 5.47 16.68
N SER A 292 5.69 4.62 15.71
CA SER A 292 6.69 4.91 14.68
C SER A 292 6.01 5.26 13.35
N PRO A 293 6.57 6.16 12.53
CA PRO A 293 6.01 6.42 11.20
C PRO A 293 6.06 5.15 10.35
N ALA A 294 4.99 4.87 9.60
CA ALA A 294 4.99 3.79 8.62
C ALA A 294 6.08 4.06 7.57
N PRO A 295 6.91 3.06 7.22
CA PRO A 295 7.86 3.20 6.12
C PRO A 295 7.11 3.40 4.80
N SER A 296 7.74 4.12 3.85
CA SER A 296 7.24 4.19 2.48
C SER A 296 7.13 2.78 1.91
N GLY A 297 6.03 2.51 1.21
CA GLY A 297 5.91 1.22 0.55
C GLY A 297 6.98 1.00 -0.51
N ILE A 298 7.32 -0.25 -0.78
CA ILE A 298 8.30 -0.70 -1.78
C ILE A 298 7.63 -1.36 -2.99
N ALA A 299 6.29 -1.38 -3.05
CA ALA A 299 5.56 -2.10 -4.08
C ALA A 299 5.88 -1.60 -5.50
N THR A 300 6.01 -0.28 -5.67
CA THR A 300 6.37 0.34 -6.95
C THR A 300 7.77 -0.08 -7.37
N GLU A 301 8.75 0.01 -6.48
CA GLU A 301 10.13 -0.38 -6.73
C GLU A 301 10.26 -1.89 -6.97
N GLY A 302 9.52 -2.70 -6.21
CA GLY A 302 9.45 -4.15 -6.37
C GLY A 302 8.86 -4.56 -7.73
N GLN A 303 7.79 -3.90 -8.16
CA GLN A 303 7.19 -4.14 -9.49
C GLN A 303 8.14 -3.73 -10.61
N TRP A 304 8.82 -2.59 -10.47
CA TRP A 304 9.82 -2.15 -11.43
C TRP A 304 10.95 -3.17 -11.54
N LEU A 305 11.53 -3.61 -10.42
CA LEU A 305 12.65 -4.57 -10.43
C LEU A 305 12.23 -5.94 -10.95
N THR A 306 11.02 -6.40 -10.61
CA THR A 306 10.43 -7.64 -11.14
C THR A 306 10.29 -7.57 -12.66
N THR A 307 9.82 -6.44 -13.19
CA THR A 307 9.68 -6.23 -14.63
C THR A 307 11.06 -6.21 -15.31
N ALA A 308 12.03 -5.52 -14.70
CA ALA A 308 13.40 -5.44 -15.21
C ALA A 308 14.12 -6.79 -15.25
N LEU A 309 13.96 -7.63 -14.22
CA LEU A 309 14.52 -8.98 -14.18
C LEU A 309 13.91 -9.90 -15.26
N ARG A 310 12.62 -9.73 -15.58
CA ARG A 310 11.96 -10.49 -16.67
C ARG A 310 12.41 -10.02 -18.04
N ALA A 311 12.51 -8.71 -18.24
CA ALA A 311 12.97 -8.12 -19.50
C ALA A 311 14.45 -8.39 -19.76
N ASN A 312 15.27 -8.46 -18.71
CA ASN A 312 16.71 -8.71 -18.77
C ASN A 312 17.06 -9.99 -17.99
N PRO A 313 16.76 -11.19 -18.52
CA PRO A 313 16.95 -12.45 -17.81
C PRO A 313 18.43 -12.78 -17.56
N SER A 314 19.36 -12.24 -18.35
CA SER A 314 20.81 -12.27 -18.11
C SER A 314 21.43 -10.96 -18.62
N PRO A 315 22.67 -10.61 -18.18
CA PRO A 315 23.35 -9.42 -18.66
C PRO A 315 23.38 -9.34 -20.19
N GLY A 316 22.97 -8.21 -20.76
CA GLY A 316 22.95 -7.95 -22.19
C GLY A 316 21.94 -8.78 -23.01
N ALA A 317 21.07 -9.58 -22.38
CA ALA A 317 20.14 -10.46 -23.11
C ALA A 317 19.14 -9.69 -23.98
N ARG A 318 18.61 -8.56 -23.48
CA ARG A 318 17.69 -7.72 -24.27
C ARG A 318 18.42 -6.98 -25.36
N ASP A 319 19.59 -6.40 -25.08
CA ASP A 319 20.44 -5.78 -26.12
C ASP A 319 20.79 -6.77 -27.23
N ALA A 320 21.15 -8.01 -26.88
CA ALA A 320 21.45 -9.04 -27.87
C ALA A 320 20.21 -9.44 -28.70
N ARG A 321 19.02 -9.51 -28.09
CA ARG A 321 17.76 -9.77 -28.81
C ARG A 321 17.39 -8.61 -29.72
N LEU A 322 17.52 -7.37 -29.24
CA LEU A 322 17.31 -6.16 -30.03
C LEU A 322 18.31 -6.09 -31.20
N GLU A 323 19.60 -6.32 -30.96
CA GLU A 323 20.62 -6.34 -32.00
C GLU A 323 20.35 -7.44 -33.03
N ALA A 324 19.97 -8.65 -32.58
CA ALA A 324 19.59 -9.75 -33.46
C ALA A 324 18.34 -9.39 -34.29
N LEU A 325 17.35 -8.74 -33.68
CA LEU A 325 16.20 -8.21 -34.38
C LEU A 325 16.64 -7.18 -35.42
N TYR A 326 17.47 -6.20 -35.07
CA TYR A 326 17.93 -5.14 -35.97
C TYR A 326 18.77 -5.68 -37.14
N MET A 327 19.65 -6.65 -36.89
CA MET A 327 20.53 -7.27 -37.87
C MET A 327 19.87 -8.36 -38.73
N ASP A 328 18.69 -8.86 -38.34
CA ASP A 328 17.92 -9.77 -39.17
C ASP A 328 17.43 -9.07 -40.44
N ALA A 329 18.05 -9.45 -41.57
CA ALA A 329 17.70 -8.95 -42.90
C ALA A 329 16.45 -9.61 -43.47
N THR A 330 15.86 -10.60 -42.79
CA THR A 330 14.61 -11.25 -43.21
C THR A 330 13.47 -10.25 -43.08
N ASP A 331 12.64 -10.13 -44.12
CA ASP A 331 11.42 -9.32 -44.08
C ASP A 331 10.28 -10.20 -43.50
N PRO A 332 9.88 -10.00 -42.24
CA PRO A 332 8.86 -10.85 -41.61
C PRO A 332 7.45 -10.50 -42.10
N TRP A 333 7.29 -9.43 -42.89
CA TRP A 333 6.01 -8.88 -43.25
C TRP A 333 5.41 -9.58 -44.48
N PRO A 334 4.14 -10.06 -44.40
CA PRO A 334 3.44 -10.61 -45.56
C PRO A 334 3.44 -9.67 -46.76
N GLY A 335 4.17 -10.04 -47.83
CA GLY A 335 4.30 -9.23 -49.04
C GLY A 335 5.38 -8.14 -48.98
N GLY A 336 6.14 -8.09 -47.88
CA GLY A 336 7.21 -7.13 -47.63
C GLY A 336 6.75 -5.88 -46.85
N VAL A 337 7.66 -5.24 -46.14
CA VAL A 337 7.36 -4.14 -45.20
C VAL A 337 6.59 -2.97 -45.85
N LEU A 338 6.92 -2.62 -47.09
CA LEU A 338 6.22 -1.54 -47.81
C LEU A 338 4.76 -1.90 -48.16
N ALA A 339 4.51 -3.16 -48.54
CA ALA A 339 3.17 -3.64 -48.82
C ALA A 339 2.34 -3.78 -47.54
N ALA A 340 2.99 -4.19 -46.44
CA ALA A 340 2.35 -4.25 -45.14
C ALA A 340 1.99 -2.86 -44.61
N LEU A 341 2.87 -1.86 -44.72
CA LEU A 341 2.57 -0.48 -44.36
C LEU A 341 1.35 0.05 -45.13
N GLU A 342 1.32 -0.18 -46.46
CA GLU A 342 0.19 0.24 -47.29
C GLU A 342 -1.13 -0.39 -46.84
N ARG A 343 -1.14 -1.69 -46.55
CA ARG A 343 -2.33 -2.38 -46.01
C ARG A 343 -2.77 -1.82 -44.65
N VAL A 344 -1.83 -1.48 -43.76
CA VAL A 344 -2.14 -0.86 -42.47
C VAL A 344 -2.74 0.53 -42.67
N GLN A 345 -2.09 1.39 -43.47
CA GLN A 345 -2.59 2.73 -43.78
C GLN A 345 -3.97 2.70 -44.41
N ASP A 346 -4.24 1.77 -45.32
CA ASP A 346 -5.56 1.60 -45.94
C ASP A 346 -6.62 1.20 -44.90
N SER A 347 -6.29 0.25 -44.02
CA SER A 347 -7.18 -0.22 -42.94
C SER A 347 -7.47 0.88 -41.91
N VAL A 348 -6.44 1.58 -41.44
CA VAL A 348 -6.57 2.71 -40.50
C VAL A 348 -7.32 3.86 -41.16
N GLY A 349 -7.06 4.13 -42.44
CA GLY A 349 -7.78 5.14 -43.22
C GLY A 349 -9.29 4.90 -43.29
N VAL A 350 -9.76 3.65 -43.24
CA VAL A 350 -11.21 3.34 -43.13
C VAL A 350 -11.76 3.84 -41.80
N VAL A 351 -11.03 3.64 -40.70
CA VAL A 351 -11.43 4.09 -39.36
C VAL A 351 -11.36 5.61 -39.25
N VAL A 352 -10.30 6.23 -39.79
CA VAL A 352 -10.15 7.70 -39.86
C VAL A 352 -11.34 8.33 -40.59
N ARG A 353 -11.75 7.79 -41.75
CA ARG A 353 -12.92 8.29 -42.50
C ARG A 353 -14.25 8.13 -41.77
N ALA A 354 -14.32 7.21 -40.81
CA ALA A 354 -15.54 6.96 -40.04
C ALA A 354 -15.67 7.91 -38.84
N ALA A 355 -14.59 8.59 -38.42
CA ALA A 355 -14.62 9.53 -37.31
C ALA A 355 -15.45 10.78 -37.64
N ALA A 356 -16.54 10.99 -36.91
CA ALA A 356 -17.35 12.20 -37.08
C ALA A 356 -16.86 13.33 -36.14
N PRO A 357 -16.95 14.61 -36.53
CA PRO A 357 -16.49 15.73 -35.71
C PRO A 357 -17.12 15.84 -34.30
N ASP A 358 -18.33 15.31 -34.12
CA ASP A 358 -19.00 15.25 -32.81
C ASP A 358 -18.42 14.18 -31.87
N GLN A 359 -17.61 13.26 -32.39
CA GLN A 359 -16.90 12.23 -31.62
C GLN A 359 -15.49 12.66 -31.20
N PHE A 360 -15.00 13.82 -31.66
CA PHE A 360 -13.62 14.26 -31.45
C PHE A 360 -13.22 14.42 -29.98
N CYS A 361 -14.17 14.67 -29.09
CA CYS A 361 -13.94 14.82 -27.66
C CYS A 361 -14.03 13.50 -26.88
N LEU A 362 -14.32 12.37 -27.54
CA LEU A 362 -14.40 11.08 -26.87
C LEU A 362 -13.01 10.67 -26.34
N PRO A 363 -12.94 10.03 -25.15
CA PRO A 363 -11.69 9.51 -24.62
C PRO A 363 -11.22 8.30 -25.44
N THR A 364 -9.91 8.09 -25.45
CA THR A 364 -9.26 6.94 -26.09
C THR A 364 -8.61 6.03 -25.03
N PRO A 365 -8.16 4.81 -25.39
CA PRO A 365 -7.33 3.99 -24.51
C PRO A 365 -5.99 4.66 -24.14
N CYS A 366 -5.48 5.56 -24.99
CA CYS A 366 -4.32 6.40 -24.67
C CYS A 366 -4.69 7.40 -23.56
N ALA A 367 -4.01 7.30 -22.42
CA ALA A 367 -4.34 8.12 -21.26
C ALA A 367 -4.25 9.63 -21.57
N ASN A 368 -5.31 10.38 -21.22
CA ASN A 368 -5.45 11.82 -21.44
C ASN A 368 -5.56 12.27 -22.90
N TRP A 369 -5.81 11.35 -23.84
CA TRP A 369 -5.98 11.69 -25.25
C TRP A 369 -7.43 11.56 -25.69
N THR A 370 -7.88 12.55 -26.43
CA THR A 370 -9.17 12.54 -27.14
C THR A 370 -9.01 11.91 -28.53
N VAL A 371 -10.13 11.57 -29.18
CA VAL A 371 -10.13 11.11 -30.58
C VAL A 371 -9.44 12.13 -31.49
N ARG A 372 -9.61 13.44 -31.26
CA ARG A 372 -8.89 14.46 -32.04
C ARG A 372 -7.38 14.37 -31.86
N ASP A 373 -6.91 14.23 -30.62
CA ASP A 373 -5.47 14.13 -30.31
C ASP A 373 -4.86 12.89 -30.97
N LEU A 374 -5.57 11.76 -30.91
CA LEU A 374 -5.15 10.52 -31.55
C LEU A 374 -5.13 10.61 -33.09
N LEU A 375 -6.13 11.26 -33.70
CA LEU A 375 -6.16 11.52 -35.14
C LEU A 375 -4.98 12.41 -35.57
N ASP A 376 -4.69 13.48 -34.82
CA ASP A 376 -3.54 14.35 -35.08
C ASP A 376 -2.23 13.58 -34.98
N HIS A 377 -2.08 12.74 -33.95
CA HIS A 377 -0.92 11.90 -33.78
C HIS A 377 -0.71 10.91 -34.95
N LEU A 378 -1.78 10.26 -35.44
CA LEU A 378 -1.70 9.39 -36.61
C LEU A 378 -1.21 10.14 -37.87
N VAL A 379 -1.58 11.42 -38.03
CA VAL A 379 -1.06 12.28 -39.10
C VAL A 379 0.41 12.59 -38.85
N TRP A 380 0.76 13.01 -37.63
CA TRP A 380 2.11 13.34 -37.22
C TRP A 380 3.09 12.19 -37.46
N GLU A 381 2.75 10.95 -37.10
CA GLU A 381 3.60 9.77 -37.29
C GLU A 381 3.96 9.58 -38.78
N ASN A 382 3.00 9.74 -39.68
CA ASN A 382 3.29 9.67 -41.12
C ASN A 382 4.25 10.81 -41.55
N ILE A 383 4.11 12.02 -41.01
CA ILE A 383 4.95 13.17 -41.33
C ILE A 383 6.39 12.97 -40.83
N ILE A 384 6.58 12.59 -39.56
CA ILE A 384 7.92 12.45 -38.95
C ILE A 384 8.73 11.35 -39.63
N TRP A 385 8.15 10.15 -39.79
CA TRP A 385 8.86 9.03 -40.40
C TRP A 385 9.10 9.23 -41.89
N GLY A 386 8.13 9.81 -42.61
CA GLY A 386 8.28 10.20 -44.01
C GLY A 386 9.35 11.27 -44.22
N GLY A 387 9.43 12.28 -43.34
CA GLY A 387 10.45 13.33 -43.38
C GLY A 387 11.84 12.83 -43.03
N LEU A 388 11.96 11.96 -42.01
CA LEU A 388 13.21 11.29 -41.66
C LEU A 388 13.77 10.48 -42.83
N ALA A 389 12.93 9.71 -43.53
CA ALA A 389 13.32 8.95 -44.71
C ALA A 389 13.89 9.83 -45.85
N GLN A 390 13.42 11.06 -45.98
CA GLN A 390 13.95 12.05 -46.93
C GLN A 390 15.19 12.82 -46.42
N GLY A 391 15.61 12.59 -45.17
CA GLY A 391 16.67 13.36 -44.51
C GLY A 391 16.27 14.80 -44.17
N SER A 392 14.97 15.09 -44.17
CA SER A 392 14.38 16.40 -43.86
C SER A 392 13.29 16.23 -42.80
N PRO A 393 13.65 15.91 -41.54
CA PRO A 393 12.67 15.77 -40.47
C PRO A 393 11.87 17.07 -40.28
N PRO A 394 10.58 16.98 -39.94
CA PRO A 394 9.77 18.15 -39.63
C PRO A 394 10.38 18.99 -38.50
N THR A 395 10.23 20.31 -38.60
CA THR A 395 10.73 21.27 -37.60
C THR A 395 9.70 21.62 -36.51
N GLY A 396 8.43 21.24 -36.71
CA GLY A 396 7.36 21.37 -35.72
C GLY A 396 7.42 20.26 -34.67
N GLY A 397 6.70 20.44 -33.57
CA GLY A 397 6.57 19.44 -32.51
C GLY A 397 5.35 18.54 -32.70
N HIS A 398 5.37 17.34 -32.11
CA HIS A 398 4.24 16.39 -32.12
C HIS A 398 2.93 16.92 -31.52
N THR A 399 2.96 18.07 -30.83
CA THR A 399 1.78 18.74 -30.24
C THR A 399 1.23 19.87 -31.09
N ASP A 400 1.85 20.18 -32.23
CA ASP A 400 1.34 21.16 -33.18
C ASP A 400 0.07 20.62 -33.87
N ASP A 401 -0.76 21.48 -34.45
CA ASP A 401 -1.97 21.05 -35.18
C ASP A 401 -1.61 20.63 -36.61
N HIS A 402 -1.60 19.32 -36.84
CA HIS A 402 -1.36 18.67 -38.14
C HIS A 402 -2.67 18.27 -38.83
N LEU A 403 -3.75 18.15 -38.06
CA LEU A 403 -5.06 17.72 -38.52
C LEU A 403 -5.79 18.81 -39.32
N GLY A 404 -5.70 20.06 -38.87
CA GLY A 404 -6.40 21.20 -39.44
C GLY A 404 -7.92 21.03 -39.43
N ASP A 405 -8.56 21.45 -40.52
CA ASP A 405 -10.02 21.42 -40.70
C ASP A 405 -10.54 20.13 -41.35
N ASP A 406 -9.67 19.35 -42.01
CA ASP A 406 -10.02 18.13 -42.75
C ASP A 406 -9.09 16.98 -42.38
N HIS A 407 -9.48 16.27 -41.32
CA HIS A 407 -8.74 15.12 -40.78
C HIS A 407 -8.52 13.99 -41.80
N ILE A 408 -9.46 13.80 -42.74
CA ILE A 408 -9.37 12.75 -43.77
C ILE A 408 -8.27 13.13 -44.75
N ALA A 409 -8.34 14.35 -45.30
CA ALA A 409 -7.33 14.84 -46.24
C ALA A 409 -5.94 14.94 -45.61
N ALA A 410 -5.86 15.34 -44.34
CA ALA A 410 -4.61 15.39 -43.59
C ALA A 410 -3.94 14.00 -43.50
N PHE A 411 -4.68 12.98 -43.05
CA PHE A 411 -4.16 11.61 -42.95
C PHE A 411 -3.79 11.03 -44.31
N GLU A 412 -4.67 11.14 -45.32
CA GLU A 412 -4.42 10.58 -46.64
C GLU A 412 -3.20 11.22 -47.33
N THR A 413 -3.03 12.53 -47.17
CA THR A 413 -1.87 13.26 -47.70
C THR A 413 -0.58 12.84 -46.98
N ALA A 414 -0.58 12.80 -45.65
CA ALA A 414 0.58 12.39 -44.87
C ALA A 414 0.99 10.94 -45.20
N ALA A 415 0.01 10.02 -45.25
CA ALA A 415 0.24 8.62 -45.58
C ALA A 415 0.78 8.42 -47.01
N ALA A 416 0.26 9.15 -47.99
CA ALA A 416 0.77 9.12 -49.36
C ALA A 416 2.21 9.64 -49.44
N ASN A 417 2.52 10.75 -48.78
CA ASN A 417 3.86 11.32 -48.74
C ASN A 417 4.86 10.37 -48.07
N ALA A 418 4.49 9.75 -46.95
CA ALA A 418 5.31 8.75 -46.28
C ALA A 418 5.62 7.55 -47.20
N ARG A 419 4.61 7.00 -47.90
CA ARG A 419 4.81 5.91 -48.86
C ARG A 419 5.78 6.30 -49.98
N GLU A 420 5.65 7.51 -50.52
CA GLU A 420 6.55 8.00 -51.56
C GLU A 420 7.99 8.16 -51.04
N SER A 421 8.16 8.65 -49.82
CA SER A 421 9.47 8.67 -49.15
C SER A 421 10.06 7.29 -49.05
N PHE A 422 9.28 6.28 -48.65
CA PHE A 422 9.81 4.95 -48.40
C PHE A 422 10.10 4.13 -49.66
N ARG A 423 9.48 4.48 -50.80
CA ARG A 423 9.72 3.84 -52.10
C ARG A 423 10.97 4.33 -52.81
N GLN A 424 11.71 5.28 -52.23
CA GLN A 424 12.96 5.76 -52.81
C GLN A 424 13.98 4.61 -52.99
N PRO A 425 14.67 4.52 -54.15
CA PRO A 425 15.62 3.44 -54.41
C PRO A 425 16.69 3.30 -53.32
N GLY A 426 16.86 2.08 -52.82
CA GLY A 426 17.86 1.74 -51.80
C GLY A 426 17.55 2.28 -50.40
N LEU A 427 16.35 2.80 -50.15
CA LEU A 427 16.01 3.35 -48.84
C LEU A 427 15.97 2.27 -47.75
N LEU A 428 15.40 1.10 -48.03
CA LEU A 428 15.25 0.03 -47.03
C LEU A 428 16.60 -0.44 -46.46
N ASP A 429 17.67 -0.38 -47.27
CA ASP A 429 19.02 -0.80 -46.88
C ASP A 429 19.90 0.38 -46.41
N ARG A 430 19.43 1.62 -46.58
CA ARG A 430 20.19 2.82 -46.17
C ARG A 430 20.27 2.88 -44.64
N SER A 431 21.44 3.20 -44.11
CA SER A 431 21.63 3.38 -42.67
C SER A 431 21.08 4.73 -42.18
N PHE A 432 20.33 4.68 -41.08
CA PHE A 432 19.84 5.80 -40.30
C PHE A 432 20.30 5.61 -38.85
N GLY A 433 21.55 5.97 -38.57
CA GLY A 433 22.22 5.58 -37.31
C GLY A 433 22.52 4.07 -37.30
N PRO A 434 22.26 3.34 -36.20
CA PRO A 434 22.52 1.90 -36.14
C PRO A 434 21.50 1.07 -36.94
N ALA A 435 20.37 1.65 -37.35
CA ALA A 435 19.27 0.93 -37.98
C ALA A 435 19.23 1.10 -39.52
N PRO A 436 18.87 0.05 -40.28
CA PRO A 436 18.57 0.19 -41.70
C PRO A 436 17.21 0.84 -41.93
N GLY A 437 17.01 1.45 -43.11
CA GLY A 437 15.84 2.26 -43.45
C GLY A 437 14.51 1.52 -43.36
N ARG A 438 14.52 0.19 -43.55
CA ARG A 438 13.36 -0.67 -43.29
C ARG A 438 12.78 -0.50 -41.89
N ARG A 439 13.62 -0.18 -40.87
CA ARG A 439 13.16 0.01 -39.49
C ARG A 439 12.34 1.27 -39.29
N LEU A 440 12.56 2.32 -40.09
CA LEU A 440 11.68 3.49 -40.09
C LEU A 440 10.28 3.14 -40.60
N VAL A 441 10.21 2.26 -41.61
CA VAL A 441 8.93 1.78 -42.16
C VAL A 441 8.21 0.90 -41.13
N GLU A 442 8.94 -0.01 -40.49
CA GLU A 442 8.42 -0.89 -39.45
C GLU A 442 7.90 -0.10 -38.24
N GLN A 443 8.61 0.96 -37.81
CA GLN A 443 8.16 1.81 -36.73
C GLN A 443 6.81 2.45 -37.06
N LEU A 444 6.70 3.15 -38.21
CA LEU A 444 5.42 3.74 -38.62
C LEU A 444 4.31 2.68 -38.74
N LEU A 445 4.62 1.50 -39.29
CA LEU A 445 3.67 0.41 -39.41
C LEU A 445 3.12 0.00 -38.03
N VAL A 446 3.99 -0.17 -37.04
CA VAL A 446 3.61 -0.51 -35.65
C VAL A 446 2.80 0.61 -35.00
N GLU A 447 3.23 1.87 -35.11
CA GLU A 447 2.49 3.04 -34.59
C GLU A 447 1.05 3.06 -35.12
N LEU A 448 0.89 2.87 -36.44
CA LEU A 448 -0.43 2.86 -37.06
C LEU A 448 -1.27 1.63 -36.69
N LEU A 449 -0.66 0.46 -36.47
CA LEU A 449 -1.38 -0.72 -35.99
C LEU A 449 -1.96 -0.50 -34.59
N VAL A 450 -1.13 -0.02 -33.65
CA VAL A 450 -1.52 0.18 -32.25
C VAL A 450 -2.54 1.31 -32.14
N HIS A 451 -2.22 2.48 -32.69
CA HIS A 451 -3.10 3.65 -32.58
C HIS A 451 -4.33 3.58 -33.50
N GLY A 452 -4.25 2.80 -34.58
CA GLY A 452 -5.42 2.41 -35.35
C GLY A 452 -6.42 1.58 -34.53
N TRP A 453 -5.92 0.64 -33.72
CA TRP A 453 -6.74 -0.13 -32.79
C TRP A 453 -7.35 0.75 -31.69
N ASP A 454 -6.59 1.70 -31.14
CA ASP A 454 -7.07 2.66 -30.15
C ASP A 454 -8.23 3.51 -30.71
N LEU A 455 -8.07 3.98 -31.96
CA LEU A 455 -9.09 4.77 -32.65
C LEU A 455 -10.34 3.93 -32.94
N ALA A 456 -10.18 2.70 -33.44
CA ALA A 456 -11.30 1.79 -33.68
C ALA A 456 -12.07 1.50 -32.39
N THR A 457 -11.35 1.30 -31.29
CA THR A 457 -11.92 1.09 -29.95
C THR A 457 -12.71 2.30 -29.47
N ALA A 458 -12.15 3.51 -29.57
CA ALA A 458 -12.81 4.74 -29.15
C ALA A 458 -14.10 5.04 -29.94
N LEU A 459 -14.13 4.66 -31.22
CA LEU A 459 -15.28 4.85 -32.11
C LEU A 459 -16.29 3.69 -32.10
N GLY A 460 -15.97 2.57 -31.43
CA GLY A 460 -16.82 1.37 -31.40
C GLY A 460 -16.86 0.60 -32.73
N HIS A 461 -15.78 0.65 -33.51
CA HIS A 461 -15.60 -0.10 -34.76
C HIS A 461 -14.95 -1.48 -34.52
N ASP A 462 -14.90 -2.30 -35.58
CA ASP A 462 -14.17 -3.57 -35.56
C ASP A 462 -12.68 -3.31 -35.30
N HIS A 463 -12.13 -4.04 -34.32
CA HIS A 463 -10.76 -3.91 -33.87
C HIS A 463 -9.81 -4.94 -34.48
N ASP A 464 -10.30 -5.89 -35.28
CA ASP A 464 -9.49 -6.90 -35.96
C ASP A 464 -8.81 -6.33 -37.22
N LEU A 465 -8.07 -5.23 -37.02
CA LEU A 465 -7.35 -4.54 -38.08
C LEU A 465 -6.18 -5.42 -38.54
N VAL A 466 -6.24 -5.90 -39.79
CA VAL A 466 -5.17 -6.66 -40.47
C VAL A 466 -4.48 -7.74 -39.60
N PRO A 467 -5.20 -8.80 -39.17
CA PRO A 467 -4.76 -9.76 -38.15
C PRO A 467 -3.49 -10.55 -38.49
N ASP A 468 -3.15 -10.73 -39.76
CA ASP A 468 -1.89 -11.33 -40.17
C ASP A 468 -0.70 -10.39 -39.90
N LEU A 469 -0.86 -9.08 -40.11
CA LEU A 469 0.17 -8.08 -39.84
C LEU A 469 0.33 -7.83 -38.34
N ALA A 470 -0.78 -7.79 -37.58
CA ALA A 470 -0.72 -7.70 -36.12
C ALA A 470 0.05 -8.88 -35.49
N ARG A 471 -0.16 -10.11 -36.00
CA ARG A 471 0.61 -11.29 -35.58
C ARG A 471 2.09 -11.22 -35.96
N ALA A 472 2.41 -10.67 -37.12
CA ALA A 472 3.78 -10.46 -37.56
C ALA A 472 4.51 -9.39 -36.74
N ALA A 473 3.78 -8.36 -36.28
CA ALA A 473 4.31 -7.28 -35.44
C ALA A 473 4.61 -7.72 -33.99
N LEU A 474 3.85 -8.68 -33.45
CA LEU A 474 3.89 -9.04 -32.04
C LEU A 474 5.30 -9.34 -31.48
N PRO A 475 6.16 -10.15 -32.13
CA PRO A 475 7.50 -10.42 -31.61
C PRO A 475 8.39 -9.17 -31.53
N VAL A 476 8.19 -8.22 -32.46
CA VAL A 476 8.94 -6.96 -32.51
C VAL A 476 8.46 -6.03 -31.41
N VAL A 477 7.13 -5.88 -31.25
CA VAL A 477 6.50 -5.04 -30.21
C VAL A 477 6.77 -5.57 -28.79
N GLN A 478 7.03 -6.87 -28.61
CA GLN A 478 7.41 -7.42 -27.30
C GLN A 478 8.85 -7.06 -26.88
N GLU A 479 9.70 -6.73 -27.85
CA GLU A 479 11.13 -6.49 -27.62
C GLU A 479 11.53 -5.02 -27.70
N ILE A 480 10.74 -4.19 -28.38
CA ILE A 480 10.81 -2.72 -28.35
C ILE A 480 10.00 -2.25 -27.16
#